data_AF-A0A382YB83-F1
#
_entry.id   AF-A0A382YB83-F1
#
_cell.length_a   1.000
_cell.length_b   1.000
_cell.length_c   1.000
_cell.angle_alpha   90.00
_cell.angle_beta   90.00
_cell.angle_gamma   90.00
#
_symmetry.space_group_name_H-M   'P 1'
#
loop_
_entity.id
_entity.type
_entity.pdbx_description
1 polymer ?
#
loop_
_entity_poly.entity_id
_entity_poly.type
_entity_poly.pdbx_seq_one_letter_code
_entity_poly.pdbx_strand_id
1 'polypeptide(L)' 'QPTYGTSYVIGKVAIDKLLADRAQQLGDEFSLGRFIDEFHAAGMIPVSLIRWEMTGLEDELEKLW' A
#
# COMPACT_ATOMS: atom_id res chain seq x y z
N GLN A 1 -14.66 18.41 9.60
CA GLN A 1 -13.70 18.92 8.60
C GLN A 1 -14.12 18.40 7.22
N PRO A 2 -14.08 19.24 6.17
CA PRO A 2 -14.25 18.75 4.80
C PRO A 2 -13.23 17.64 4.51
N THR A 3 -13.57 16.69 3.63
CA THR A 3 -12.69 15.60 3.14
C THR A 3 -12.34 14.45 4.10
N TYR A 4 -12.58 14.55 5.42
CA TYR A 4 -12.19 13.51 6.39
C TYR A 4 -12.69 12.11 6.01
N GLY A 5 -13.99 11.95 5.74
CA GLY A 5 -14.57 10.65 5.34
C GLY A 5 -14.01 10.13 4.02
N THR A 6 -13.75 11.01 3.06
CA THR A 6 -13.15 10.65 1.76
C THR A 6 -11.71 10.16 1.93
N SER A 7 -10.93 10.76 2.83
CA SER A 7 -9.57 10.32 3.13
C SER A 7 -9.51 8.90 3.71
N TYR A 8 -10.48 8.49 4.55
CA TYR A 8 -10.56 7.09 5.02
C TYR A 8 -10.83 6.10 3.90
N VAL A 9 -11.77 6.43 3.01
CA VAL A 9 -12.11 5.56 1.88
C VAL A 9 -10.93 5.43 0.93
N ILE A 10 -10.29 6.54 0.56
CA ILE A 10 -9.12 6.54 -0.33
C ILE A 10 -7.96 5.77 0.31
N GLY A 11 -7.65 6.02 1.58
CA GLY A 11 -6.59 5.32 2.30
C GLY A 11 -6.83 3.81 2.34
N LYS A 12 -8.06 3.39 2.63
CA LYS A 12 -8.44 1.98 2.64
C LYS A 12 -8.26 1.33 1.26
N VAL A 13 -8.73 1.97 0.19
CA VAL A 13 -8.57 1.47 -1.18
C VAL A 13 -7.08 1.32 -1.55
N ALA A 14 -6.24 2.28 -1.15
CA ALA A 14 -4.80 2.20 -1.39
C ALA A 14 -4.13 1.02 -0.66
N ILE A 15 -4.51 0.79 0.60
CA ILE A 15 -4.01 -0.35 1.38
C ILE A 15 -4.51 -1.68 0.82
N ASP A 16 -5.79 -1.77 0.44
CA ASP A 16 -6.37 -2.96 -0.19
C ASP A 16 -5.65 -3.32 -1.50
N LYS A 17 -5.31 -2.32 -2.33
CA LYS A 17 -4.54 -2.52 -3.57
C LYS A 17 -3.13 -3.03 -3.26
N LEU A 18 -2.43 -2.41 -2.32
CA LEU A 18 -1.10 -2.84 -1.89
C LEU A 18 -1.12 -4.28 -1.36
N LEU A 19 -2.09 -4.64 -0.53
CA LEU A 19 -2.27 -6.00 -0.02
C LEU A 19 -2.46 -7.00 -1.17
N ALA A 20 -3.33 -6.68 -2.14
CA ALA A 20 -3.58 -7.54 -3.29
C ALA A 20 -2.33 -7.73 -4.16
N ASP A 21 -1.62 -6.65 -4.48
CA ASP A 21 -0.39 -6.69 -5.27
C ASP A 21 0.69 -7.54 -4.56
N ARG A 22 0.84 -7.36 -3.24
CA ARG A 22 1.84 -8.10 -2.45
C ARG A 22 1.49 -9.58 -2.30
N ALA A 23 0.21 -9.90 -2.12
CA ALA A 23 -0.27 -11.29 -2.09
C ALA A 23 -0.04 -11.98 -3.44
N GLN A 24 -0.31 -11.29 -4.55
CA GLN A 24 -0.06 -11.83 -5.88
C GLN A 24 1.43 -12.03 -6.16
N GLN A 25 2.29 -11.10 -5.72
CA GLN A 25 3.74 -11.18 -5.93
C GLN A 25 4.40 -12.34 -5.17
N LEU A 26 3.97 -12.58 -3.93
CA LEU A 26 4.56 -13.61 -3.06
C LEU A 26 3.92 -15.00 -3.22
N GLY A 27 2.71 -15.08 -3.79
CA GLY A 27 2.00 -16.35 -3.98
C GLY A 27 1.87 -17.15 -2.67
N ASP A 28 2.32 -18.41 -2.68
CA ASP A 28 2.27 -19.29 -1.52
C ASP A 28 3.18 -18.84 -0.36
N GLU A 29 4.15 -17.95 -0.62
CA GLU A 29 4.99 -17.37 0.42
C GLU A 29 4.33 -16.13 1.07
N PHE A 30 3.13 -15.72 0.66
CA PHE A 30 2.44 -14.60 1.26
C PHE A 30 2.06 -14.89 2.72
N SER A 31 2.27 -13.91 3.59
CA SER A 31 1.77 -13.93 4.97
C SER A 31 1.22 -12.57 5.33
N LEU A 32 -0.04 -12.55 5.79
CA LEU A 32 -0.68 -11.32 6.25
C LEU A 32 0.06 -10.69 7.44
N GLY A 33 0.65 -11.52 8.33
CA GLY A 33 1.44 -11.03 9.45
C GLY A 33 2.67 -10.26 8.98
N ARG A 34 3.48 -10.87 8.11
CA ARG A 34 4.66 -10.19 7.52
C ARG A 34 4.27 -8.94 6.75
N PHE A 35 3.16 -8.98 6.02
CA PHE A 35 2.66 -7.81 5.30
C PHE A 35 2.40 -6.63 6.25
N ILE A 36 1.70 -6.86 7.37
CA ILE A 36 1.39 -5.80 8.34
C ILE A 36 2.67 -5.31 9.03
N ASP A 37 3.60 -6.20 9.35
CA ASP A 37 4.89 -5.83 9.93
C ASP A 37 5.73 -4.96 8.97
N GLU A 38 5.86 -5.37 7.71
CA GLU A 38 6.55 -4.61 6.66
C GLU A 38 5.88 -3.26 6.40
N PHE A 39 4.53 -3.23 6.32
CA PHE A 39 3.76 -2.01 6.13
C PHE A 39 3.95 -1.00 7.27
N HIS A 40 3.94 -1.45 8.52
CA HIS A 40 4.20 -0.57 9.66
C HIS A 40 5.67 -0.13 9.74
N ALA A 41 6.61 -0.99 9.35
CA ALA A 41 8.04 -0.67 9.32
C ALA A 41 8.39 0.42 8.30
N ALA A 42 7.64 0.51 7.19
CA ALA A 42 7.79 1.59 6.18
C ALA A 42 7.43 2.99 6.72
N GLY A 43 6.73 3.06 7.87
CA GLY A 43 6.43 4.32 8.56
C GLY A 43 5.22 5.08 8.02
N MET A 44 5.05 6.31 8.51
CA MET A 44 3.89 7.16 8.20
C MET A 44 4.17 8.04 6.97
N ILE A 45 4.15 7.43 5.80
CA ILE A 45 4.34 8.10 4.50
C ILE A 45 3.15 7.79 3.57
N PRO A 46 2.99 8.50 2.43
CA PRO A 46 1.97 8.15 1.44
C PRO A 46 2.01 6.66 1.03
N VAL A 47 0.84 6.01 1.00
CA VAL A 47 0.72 4.57 0.69
C VAL A 47 1.29 4.21 -0.69
N SER A 48 1.29 5.16 -1.64
CA SER A 48 1.94 4.97 -2.95
C SER A 48 3.45 4.74 -2.85
N LEU A 49 4.14 5.42 -1.91
CA LEU A 49 5.57 5.21 -1.65
C LEU A 49 5.82 3.88 -0.94
N ILE A 50 4.99 3.54 0.05
CA ILE A 50 5.05 2.23 0.73
C ILE A 50 4.87 1.10 -0.28
N ARG A 51 3.92 1.25 -1.21
CA ARG A 51 3.69 0.27 -2.27
C ARG A 51 4.91 0.12 -3.17
N TRP A 52 5.53 1.23 -3.60
CA TRP A 52 6.76 1.17 -4.37
C TRP A 52 7.87 0.44 -3.61
N GLU A 53 8.10 0.78 -2.34
CA GLU A 53 9.14 0.15 -1.51
C GLU A 53 8.90 -1.35 -1.31
N MET A 54 7.67 -1.75 -0.99
CA MET A 54 7.35 -3.15 -0.72
C MET A 54 7.28 -4.00 -1.98
N THR A 55 6.80 -3.48 -3.11
CA THR A 55 6.48 -4.28 -4.31
C THR A 55 7.40 -4.03 -5.50
N GLY A 56 8.07 -2.88 -5.54
CA GLY A 56 8.81 -2.38 -6.70
C GLY A 56 7.93 -1.80 -7.82
N LEU A 57 6.61 -1.69 -7.63
CA LEU A 57 5.69 -1.16 -8.65
C LEU A 57 5.68 0.37 -8.66
N GLU A 58 5.96 0.95 -9.85
CA GLU A 58 6.13 2.39 -10.03
C GLU A 58 4.92 3.09 -10.69
N ASP A 59 3.88 2.35 -11.10
CA ASP A 59 2.72 2.87 -11.86
C ASP A 59 1.94 3.97 -11.13
N GLU A 60 1.94 3.99 -9.80
CA GLU A 60 1.32 5.07 -9.02
C GLU A 60 2.23 6.28 -8.83
N LEU A 61 3.56 6.11 -8.93
CA LEU A 61 4.52 7.20 -8.88
C LEU A 61 4.56 7.96 -10.20
N GLU A 62 4.44 7.26 -11.33
CA GLU A 62 4.37 7.87 -12.66
C GLU A 62 3.20 8.85 -12.79
N LYS A 63 2.09 8.63 -12.07
CA LYS A 63 0.90 9.51 -12.09
C LYS A 63 1.04 10.79 -11.27
N LEU A 64 2.12 10.92 -10.49
CA LEU A 64 2.39 12.10 -9.66
C LEU A 64 3.14 13.21 -10.43
N TRP A 65 3.60 12.92 -11.65
CA TRP A 65 4.36 13.82 -12.52
C TRP A 65 3.57 14.11 -13.80
#